data_AF-A0A6A6PU68-F1
#
_entry.id   AF-A0A6A6PU68-F1
#
_cell.length_a   1.000
_cell.length_b   1.000
_cell.length_c   1.000
_cell.angle_alpha   90.00
_cell.angle_beta   90.00
_cell.angle_gamma   90.00
#
_symmetry.space_group_name_H-M   'P 1'
#
loop_
_entity.id
_entity.type
_entity.pdbx_description
1 polymer ?
#
loop_
_entity_poly.entity_id
_entity_poly.type
_entity_poly.pdbx_seq_one_letter_code
_entity_poly.pdbx_strand_id
1 'polypeptide(L)'
;MDTMDTSTPDTTTEPDDTTQLDKMCDNEKVLVYHYRGENSILKRNLQQITRGQLADILEDNPNIQATRKRITSSDRNADGEVCLEIQQNDLYTPAQKEMYKEKSLFNYYSNIAGVEIKRHVAQHFSELIILSKKKD
;
A
#
# COMPACT_ATOMS: atom_id res chain seq x y z
N MET A 1 -29.61 23.92 41.69
CA MET A 1 -30.39 22.79 41.15
C MET A 1 -30.90 23.27 39.81
N ASP A 2 -30.28 22.97 38.67
CA ASP A 2 -29.27 21.96 38.34
C ASP A 2 -28.45 22.45 37.12
N THR A 3 -27.14 22.19 37.17
CA THR A 3 -26.23 22.17 36.02
C THR A 3 -26.29 20.81 35.32
N MET A 4 -25.71 20.73 34.11
CA MET A 4 -25.44 19.55 33.26
C MET A 4 -26.49 19.36 32.14
N ASP A 5 -26.14 19.03 30.90
CA ASP A 5 -24.96 18.31 30.42
C ASP A 5 -24.63 18.69 28.96
N THR A 6 -23.35 18.76 28.64
CA THR A 6 -22.80 19.10 27.32
C THR A 6 -22.28 17.80 26.71
N SER A 7 -23.08 17.11 25.90
CA SER A 7 -22.63 15.87 25.25
C SER A 7 -21.72 16.19 24.05
N THR A 8 -20.45 15.80 24.21
CA THR A 8 -19.38 15.82 23.20
C THR A 8 -19.58 14.68 22.20
N PRO A 9 -19.17 14.82 20.92
CA PRO A 9 -19.37 13.78 19.91
C PRO A 9 -18.41 12.59 20.12
N ASP A 10 -18.95 11.39 19.96
CA ASP A 10 -18.24 10.13 19.95
C ASP A 10 -17.05 10.17 18.97
N THR A 11 -15.86 9.96 19.53
CA THR A 11 -14.63 9.76 18.78
C THR A 11 -14.74 8.39 18.11
N THR A 12 -15.12 8.39 16.82
CA THR A 12 -14.98 7.22 15.96
C THR A 12 -13.49 6.93 15.85
N THR A 13 -13.05 5.87 16.52
CA THR A 13 -11.70 5.33 16.40
C THR A 13 -11.48 4.91 14.96
N GLU A 14 -10.75 5.73 14.20
CA GLU A 14 -10.18 5.31 12.92
C GLU A 14 -9.24 4.12 13.18
N PRO A 15 -9.24 3.09 12.32
CA PRO A 15 -8.22 2.06 12.40
C PRO A 15 -6.86 2.70 12.05
N ASP A 16 -5.98 2.70 13.05
CA ASP A 16 -4.58 3.12 12.96
C ASP A 16 -3.84 2.22 11.94
N ASP A 17 -3.76 2.69 10.69
CA ASP A 17 -3.09 2.01 9.57
C ASP A 17 -1.60 2.38 9.55
N THR A 18 -0.96 2.28 10.71
CA THR A 18 0.46 2.57 10.87
C THR A 18 1.17 1.43 11.58
N THR A 19 1.92 0.66 10.78
CA THR A 19 3.05 -0.19 11.23
C THR A 19 2.70 -1.34 12.18
N GLN A 20 1.86 -2.26 11.71
CA GLN A 20 2.05 -3.67 12.03
C GLN A 20 2.16 -4.47 10.73
N LEU A 21 3.39 -4.77 10.31
CA LEU A 21 3.63 -6.08 9.72
C LEU A 21 3.28 -7.05 10.85
N ASP A 22 2.01 -7.48 10.86
CA ASP A 22 1.54 -8.60 11.67
C ASP A 22 2.62 -9.67 11.67
N LYS A 23 2.84 -10.32 12.83
CA LYS A 23 3.72 -11.47 12.98
C LYS A 23 3.23 -12.64 12.10
N MET A 24 3.37 -12.51 10.81
CA MET A 24 3.13 -13.54 9.81
C MET A 24 4.46 -14.22 9.52
N CYS A 25 4.43 -15.53 9.27
CA CYS A 25 5.64 -16.32 9.04
C CYS A 25 6.52 -15.69 7.97
N ASP A 26 7.83 -15.60 8.20
CA ASP A 26 8.80 -15.03 7.25
C ASP A 26 8.74 -15.67 5.85
N ASN A 27 8.27 -16.93 5.78
CA ASN A 27 8.09 -17.71 4.56
C ASN A 27 6.80 -17.39 3.78
N GLU A 28 5.88 -16.58 4.33
CA GLU A 28 4.69 -16.14 3.61
C GLU A 28 5.10 -15.34 2.38
N LYS A 29 4.49 -15.65 1.24
CA LYS A 29 4.79 -14.96 -0.01
C LYS A 29 3.87 -13.76 -0.18
N VAL A 30 4.47 -12.63 -0.57
CA VAL A 30 3.79 -11.39 -0.90
C VAL A 30 4.04 -11.01 -2.36
N LEU A 31 3.09 -10.30 -2.95
CA LEU A 31 3.22 -9.74 -4.28
C LEU A 31 3.73 -8.30 -4.17
N VAL A 32 4.85 -8.00 -4.83
CA VAL A 32 5.54 -6.73 -4.69
C VAL A 32 5.72 -6.06 -6.06
N TYR A 33 5.30 -4.80 -6.15
CA TYR A 33 5.52 -3.91 -7.28
C TYR A 33 6.53 -2.82 -6.91
N HIS A 34 7.55 -2.58 -7.73
CA HIS A 34 8.54 -1.52 -7.51
C HIS A 34 8.34 -0.37 -8.50
N TYR A 35 7.93 0.79 -7.99
CA TYR A 35 7.65 1.98 -8.77
C TYR A 35 8.92 2.82 -9.02
N ARG A 36 9.18 3.16 -10.30
CA ARG A 36 10.31 3.98 -10.78
C ARG A 36 11.70 3.46 -10.33
N GLY A 37 11.99 2.22 -10.68
CA GLY A 37 13.30 1.60 -10.47
C GLY A 37 14.34 2.07 -11.49
N GLU A 38 15.05 3.16 -11.22
CA GLU A 38 16.31 3.48 -11.93
C GLU A 38 17.45 2.54 -11.49
N ASN A 39 17.38 2.01 -10.26
CA ASN A 39 18.21 0.91 -9.75
C ASN A 39 17.26 -0.18 -9.26
N SER A 40 17.09 -1.24 -10.04
CA SER A 40 16.07 -2.24 -9.77
C SER A 40 16.48 -3.13 -8.60
N ILE A 41 15.91 -2.86 -7.42
CA ILE A 41 16.10 -3.68 -6.22
C ILE A 41 15.42 -5.05 -6.37
N LEU A 42 14.36 -5.09 -7.17
CA LEU A 42 13.74 -6.33 -7.63
C LEU A 42 14.30 -6.74 -8.99
N LYS A 43 14.22 -8.02 -9.35
CA LYS A 43 14.62 -8.48 -10.69
C LYS A 43 13.61 -8.10 -11.78
N ARG A 44 12.38 -7.80 -11.38
CA ARG A 44 11.25 -7.41 -12.23
C ARG A 44 10.42 -6.36 -11.51
N ASN A 45 9.68 -5.54 -12.26
CA ASN A 45 8.81 -4.53 -11.68
C ASN A 45 7.68 -5.12 -10.82
N LEU A 46 7.23 -6.35 -11.11
CA LEU A 46 6.27 -7.10 -10.31
C LEU A 46 6.87 -8.48 -9.99
N GLN A 47 6.94 -8.84 -8.71
CA GLN A 47 7.55 -10.09 -8.27
C GLN A 47 6.89 -10.65 -7.01
N GLN A 48 6.82 -11.97 -6.92
CA GLN A 48 6.50 -12.68 -5.68
C GLN A 48 7.79 -12.90 -4.87
N ILE A 49 7.84 -12.41 -3.64
CA ILE A 49 8.94 -12.64 -2.70
C ILE A 49 8.38 -13.08 -1.35
N THR A 50 9.24 -13.56 -0.46
CA THR A 50 8.85 -13.85 0.93
C THR A 50 8.79 -12.56 1.76
N ARG A 51 8.04 -12.58 2.88
CA ARG A 51 8.04 -11.45 3.83
C ARG A 51 9.41 -11.18 4.42
N GLY A 52 10.20 -12.23 4.70
CA GLY A 52 11.60 -12.07 5.12
C GLY A 52 12.42 -11.27 4.09
N GLN A 53 12.35 -11.65 2.80
CA GLN A 53 13.01 -10.90 1.73
C GLN A 53 12.51 -9.45 1.59
N LEU A 54 11.23 -9.20 1.84
CA LEU A 54 10.70 -7.83 1.85
C LEU A 54 11.31 -7.02 3.00
N ALA A 55 11.45 -7.61 4.18
CA ALA A 55 12.09 -6.96 5.33
C ALA A 55 13.56 -6.64 5.03
N ASP A 56 14.31 -7.60 4.51
CA ASP A 56 15.71 -7.41 4.10
C ASP A 56 15.85 -6.24 3.10
N ILE A 57 14.98 -6.19 2.09
CA ILE A 57 14.96 -5.11 1.09
C ILE A 57 14.75 -3.73 1.75
N LEU A 58 13.82 -3.63 2.70
CA LEU A 58 13.50 -2.36 3.36
C LEU A 58 14.61 -1.93 4.32
N GLU A 59 15.30 -2.89 4.95
CA GLU A 59 16.47 -2.63 5.81
C GLU A 59 17.67 -2.15 4.97
N ASP A 60 17.97 -2.83 3.87
CA ASP A 60 19.07 -2.48 2.96
C ASP A 60 18.84 -1.16 2.21
N ASN A 61 17.59 -0.72 2.10
CA ASN A 61 17.20 0.47 1.33
C ASN A 61 16.36 1.45 2.17
N PRO A 62 16.96 2.16 3.14
CA PRO A 62 16.23 3.02 4.08
C PRO A 62 15.49 4.20 3.41
N ASN A 63 15.86 4.55 2.17
CA ASN A 63 15.19 5.59 1.37
C ASN A 63 13.94 5.08 0.65
N ILE A 64 13.60 3.80 0.80
CA ILE A 64 12.39 3.20 0.24
C ILE A 64 11.36 2.98 1.34
N GLN A 65 10.11 3.05 0.93
CA GLN A 65 8.96 2.68 1.73
C GLN A 65 8.12 1.62 1.03
N ALA A 66 7.31 0.92 1.81
CA ALA A 66 6.31 -0.01 1.34
C ALA A 66 4.92 0.48 1.71
N THR A 67 4.04 0.60 0.71
CA THR A 67 2.60 0.84 0.90
C THR A 67 1.83 -0.42 0.54
N ARG A 68 0.79 -0.76 1.30
CA ARG A 68 -0.09 -1.87 0.99
C ARG A 68 -1.30 -1.39 0.20
N LYS A 69 -1.63 -2.09 -0.87
CA LYS A 69 -2.88 -1.91 -1.63
C LYS A 69 -3.67 -3.20 -1.62
N ARG A 70 -4.89 -3.16 -1.09
CA ARG A 70 -5.76 -4.34 -1.03
C ARG A 70 -6.25 -4.71 -2.42
N ILE A 71 -6.26 -6.01 -2.71
CA ILE A 71 -6.86 -6.59 -3.91
C ILE A 71 -8.28 -7.06 -3.53
N THR A 72 -9.26 -6.45 -4.15
CA THR A 72 -10.68 -6.68 -3.90
C THR A 72 -11.33 -7.45 -5.05
N SER A 73 -12.58 -7.88 -4.86
CA SER A 73 -13.33 -8.57 -5.92
C SER A 73 -13.63 -7.65 -7.11
N SER A 74 -13.76 -6.34 -6.91
CA SER A 74 -13.98 -5.38 -8.00
C SER A 74 -12.77 -5.18 -8.90
N ASP A 75 -11.56 -5.52 -8.42
CA ASP A 75 -10.34 -5.46 -9.24
C ASP A 75 -10.23 -6.65 -10.20
N ARG A 76 -11.12 -7.65 -10.06
CA ARG A 76 -11.10 -8.90 -10.81
C ARG A 76 -12.07 -8.85 -12.00
N ASN A 77 -11.57 -9.20 -13.19
CA ASN A 77 -12.42 -9.39 -14.37
C ASN A 77 -13.13 -10.76 -14.35
N ALA A 78 -13.96 -11.03 -15.37
CA ALA A 78 -14.71 -12.29 -15.50
C ALA A 78 -13.80 -13.53 -15.57
N ASP A 79 -12.58 -13.38 -16.08
CA ASP A 79 -11.58 -14.45 -16.16
C ASP A 79 -10.80 -14.64 -14.85
N GLY A 80 -10.99 -13.75 -13.87
CA GLY A 80 -10.31 -13.73 -12.58
C GLY A 80 -8.91 -13.12 -12.62
N GLU A 81 -8.53 -12.45 -13.72
CA GLU A 81 -7.35 -11.59 -13.78
C GLU A 81 -7.62 -10.30 -13.03
N VAL A 82 -6.56 -9.69 -12.49
CA VAL A 82 -6.63 -8.46 -11.71
C VAL A 82 -5.92 -7.34 -12.46
N CYS A 83 -6.59 -6.20 -12.62
CA CYS A 83 -5.97 -4.97 -13.10
C CYS A 83 -6.08 -3.92 -12.00
N LEU A 84 -4.94 -3.57 -11.39
CA LEU A 84 -4.87 -2.57 -10.33
C LEU A 84 -4.25 -1.30 -10.87
N GLU A 85 -4.97 -0.20 -10.69
CA GLU A 85 -4.36 1.11 -10.82
C GLU A 85 -3.49 1.38 -9.60
N ILE A 86 -2.30 1.90 -9.81
CA ILE A 86 -1.47 2.50 -8.76
C ILE A 86 -1.77 3.99 -8.81
N GLN A 87 -2.26 4.53 -7.72
CA GLN A 87 -2.59 5.94 -7.58
C GLN A 87 -1.40 6.70 -7.00
N GLN A 88 -1.34 8.01 -7.25
CA GLN A 88 -0.30 8.86 -6.71
C GLN A 88 -0.21 8.77 -5.17
N ASN A 89 -1.34 8.61 -4.48
CA ASN A 89 -1.37 8.43 -3.02
C ASN A 89 -0.71 7.13 -2.53
N ASP A 90 -0.67 6.08 -3.36
CA ASP A 90 -0.06 4.80 -3.01
C ASP A 90 1.47 4.95 -2.88
N LEU A 91 2.04 6.01 -3.47
CA LEU A 91 3.47 6.31 -3.37
C LEU A 91 3.86 7.12 -2.15
N TYR A 92 2.91 7.65 -1.38
CA TYR A 92 3.18 8.61 -0.31
C TYR A 92 3.29 7.94 1.05
N THR A 93 4.20 8.47 1.88
CA THR A 93 4.26 8.11 3.31
C THR A 93 2.96 8.53 4.00
N PRO A 94 2.60 7.96 5.17
CA PRO A 94 1.46 8.44 5.96
C PRO A 94 1.49 9.97 6.21
N ALA A 95 2.63 10.51 6.63
CA ALA A 95 2.80 11.95 6.83
C ALA A 95 2.61 12.78 5.53
N GLN A 96 3.02 12.26 4.38
CA GLN A 96 2.80 12.91 3.09
C GLN A 96 1.33 12.85 2.67
N LYS A 97 0.64 11.74 2.95
CA LYS A 97 -0.80 11.60 2.70
C LYS A 97 -1.57 12.65 3.50
N GLU A 98 -1.26 12.82 4.78
CA GLU A 98 -1.85 13.87 5.63
C GLU A 98 -1.61 15.27 5.06
N MET A 99 -0.34 15.62 4.80
CA MET A 99 0.01 16.94 4.25
C MET A 99 -0.67 17.24 2.90
N TYR A 100 -0.78 16.25 2.01
CA TYR A 100 -1.38 16.45 0.69
C TYR A 100 -2.91 16.37 0.70
N LYS A 101 -3.51 15.64 1.64
CA LYS A 101 -4.96 15.65 1.90
C LYS A 101 -5.41 17.03 2.36
N GLU A 102 -4.69 17.63 3.31
CA GLU A 102 -4.98 18.98 3.82
C GLU A 102 -4.81 20.07 2.76
N LYS A 103 -3.81 19.93 1.89
CA LYS A 103 -3.51 20.91 0.83
C LYS A 103 -4.40 20.78 -0.41
N SER A 104 -5.36 19.83 -0.42
CA SER A 104 -6.27 19.57 -1.55
C SER A 104 -5.56 19.55 -2.91
N LEU A 105 -4.36 18.97 -2.98
CA LEU A 105 -3.59 18.97 -4.23
C LEU A 105 -4.23 18.02 -5.26
N PHE A 106 -4.41 18.51 -6.48
CA PHE A 106 -5.30 17.98 -7.52
C PHE A 106 -5.02 16.57 -8.07
N ASN A 107 -4.01 15.84 -7.60
CA ASN A 107 -3.59 14.58 -8.23
C ASN A 107 -3.59 13.37 -7.28
N TYR A 108 -4.27 13.44 -6.14
CA TYR A 108 -4.21 12.40 -5.11
C TYR A 108 -4.69 11.01 -5.60
N TYR A 109 -5.72 11.00 -6.44
CA TYR A 109 -6.33 9.80 -7.01
C TYR A 109 -5.92 9.53 -8.47
N SER A 110 -4.97 10.30 -9.00
CA SER A 110 -4.50 10.10 -10.38
C SER A 110 -3.79 8.76 -10.49
N ASN A 111 -4.21 7.95 -11.46
CA ASN A 111 -3.49 6.73 -11.83
C ASN A 111 -2.12 7.11 -12.43
N ILE A 112 -1.07 6.51 -11.90
CA ILE A 112 0.33 6.74 -12.29
C ILE A 112 0.96 5.50 -12.93
N ALA A 113 0.36 4.32 -12.75
CA ALA A 113 0.78 3.06 -13.35
C ALA A 113 -0.35 2.02 -13.26
N GLY A 114 -0.52 1.20 -14.29
CA GLY A 114 -1.37 0.01 -14.23
C GLY A 114 -0.55 -1.25 -13.97
N VAL A 115 -1.01 -2.10 -13.06
CA VAL A 115 -0.42 -3.42 -12.79
C VAL A 115 -1.42 -4.51 -13.14
N GLU A 116 -1.08 -5.32 -14.15
CA GLU A 116 -1.85 -6.49 -14.55
C GLU A 116 -1.29 -7.75 -13.88
N ILE A 117 -2.17 -8.48 -13.18
CA ILE A 117 -1.85 -9.71 -12.49
C ILE A 117 -2.71 -10.83 -13.06
N LYS A 118 -2.06 -11.83 -13.65
CA LYS A 118 -2.73 -12.99 -14.23
C LYS A 118 -3.46 -13.82 -13.16
N ARG A 119 -4.60 -14.41 -13.52
CA ARG A 119 -5.48 -15.20 -12.63
C ARG A 119 -4.73 -16.17 -11.71
N HIS A 120 -3.82 -16.96 -12.29
CA HIS A 120 -3.05 -17.98 -11.56
C HIS A 120 -2.17 -17.40 -10.45
N VAL A 121 -1.77 -16.13 -10.55
CA VAL A 121 -1.06 -15.40 -9.50
C VAL A 121 -2.08 -14.74 -8.57
N ALA A 122 -3.05 -14.01 -9.14
CA ALA A 122 -4.01 -13.17 -8.41
C ALA A 122 -4.88 -13.93 -7.39
N GLN A 123 -5.10 -15.23 -7.58
CA GLN A 123 -5.87 -16.06 -6.63
C GLN A 123 -5.14 -16.32 -5.30
N HIS A 124 -3.81 -16.13 -5.25
CA HIS A 124 -2.99 -16.42 -4.08
C HIS A 124 -2.70 -15.20 -3.21
N PHE A 125 -3.16 -14.01 -3.59
CA PHE A 125 -2.86 -12.77 -2.88
C PHE A 125 -4.11 -11.92 -2.68
N SER A 126 -4.21 -11.35 -1.49
CA SER A 126 -5.22 -10.36 -1.10
C SER A 126 -4.67 -8.93 -1.11
N GLU A 127 -3.36 -8.76 -1.32
CA GLU A 127 -2.70 -7.46 -1.32
C GLU A 127 -1.55 -7.39 -2.34
N LEU A 128 -1.29 -6.18 -2.80
CA LEU A 128 -0.10 -5.78 -3.53
C LEU A 128 0.71 -4.83 -2.63
N ILE A 129 1.98 -5.14 -2.44
CA ILE A 129 2.93 -4.25 -1.76
C ILE A 129 3.60 -3.37 -2.83
N ILE A 130 3.57 -2.07 -2.63
CA ILE A 130 4.14 -1.08 -3.54
C ILE A 130 5.38 -0.50 -2.89
N LEU A 131 6.54 -0.71 -3.52
CA LEU A 131 7.79 -0.09 -3.14
C LEU A 131 7.96 1.22 -3.90
N SER A 132 8.18 2.31 -3.17
CA SER A 132 8.44 3.64 -3.73
C SER A 132 9.56 4.34 -2.96
N LYS A 133 10.23 5.30 -3.61
CA LYS A 133 11.16 6.19 -2.91
C LYS A 133 10.37 7.07 -1.93
N LYS A 134 10.90 7.24 -0.72
CA LYS A 134 10.48 8.31 0.17
C LYS A 134 10.80 9.63 -0.53
N LYS A 135 9.80 10.51 -0.63
CA LYS A 135 10.06 11.89 -1.07
C LYS A 135 10.74 12.61 0.10
N ASP A 136 11.91 13.18 -0.16
CA ASP A 136 12.62 14.06 0.80
C ASP A 136 11.78 15.31 1.12
#